data_AF-A0A1V5C626-F1
#
_entry.id   AF-A0A1V5C626-F1
#
_cell.length_a   1.000
_cell.length_b   1.000
_cell.length_c   1.000
_cell.angle_alpha   90.00
_cell.angle_beta   90.00
_cell.angle_gamma   90.00
#
_symmetry.space_group_name_H-M   'P 1'
#
loop_
_entity.id
_entity.type
_entity.pdbx_description
1 polymer ?
#
loop_
_entity_poly.entity_id
_entity_poly.type
_entity_poly.pdbx_seq_one_letter_code
_entity_poly.pdbx_strand_id
1 'polypeptide(L)' 'MAKRVEAMVVVGGKNSSNTTKLYNTVKKIQPRSYHVETEDEVQPEWFTGLKRVGIAGGASTPDMIIDKVERRVNNF' A
#
# COMPACT_ATOMS: atom_id res chain seq x y z
N MET A 1 11.00 3.52 -6.02
CA MET A 1 10.54 2.57 -4.98
C MET A 1 9.83 1.36 -5.59
N ALA A 2 8.74 1.53 -6.34
CA ALA A 2 7.93 0.43 -6.88
C ALA A 2 8.66 -0.67 -7.68
N LYS A 3 9.70 -0.33 -8.48
CA LYS A 3 10.48 -1.33 -9.26
C LYS A 3 11.43 -2.20 -8.41
N ARG A 4 11.58 -1.92 -7.12
CA ARG A 4 12.57 -2.58 -6.23
C ARG A 4 11.91 -3.45 -5.15
N VAL A 5 10.58 -3.51 -5.14
CA VAL A 5 9.78 -4.25 -4.16
C VAL A 5 8.88 -5.25 -4.88
N GLU A 6 8.45 -6.28 -4.16
CA GLU A 6 7.68 -7.40 -4.69
C GLU A 6 6.16 -7.18 -4.56
N ALA A 7 5.75 -6.26 -3.68
CA ALA A 7 4.40 -5.74 -3.59
C ALA A 7 4.42 -4.26 -3.16
N MET A 8 3.33 -3.55 -3.43
CA MET A 8 3.09 -2.18 -2.98
C MET A 8 1.74 -2.06 -2.27
N VAL A 9 1.70 -1.34 -1.16
CA VAL A 9 0.45 -0.95 -0.49
C VAL A 9 0.31 0.56 -0.61
N VAL A 10 -0.78 1.01 -1.23
CA VAL A 10 -1.13 2.43 -1.36
C VAL A 10 -2.25 2.73 -0.38
N VAL A 11 -1.95 3.59 0.59
CA VAL A 11 -2.83 3.92 1.70
C VAL A 11 -3.54 5.25 1.42
N GLY A 12 -4.86 5.27 1.58
CA GLY A 12 -5.66 6.50 1.55
C GLY A 12 -7.02 6.29 0.91
N GLY A 13 -7.88 7.31 0.99
CA GLY A 13 -9.29 7.18 0.60
C GLY A 13 -9.51 6.68 -0.83
N LYS A 14 -10.44 5.74 -1.03
CA LYS A 14 -10.82 5.23 -2.37
C LYS A 14 -11.53 6.27 -3.23
N ASN A 15 -12.18 7.23 -2.56
CA ASN A 15 -12.80 8.40 -3.21
C ASN A 15 -11.80 9.54 -3.48
N SER A 16 -10.55 9.43 -3.01
CA SER A 16 -9.51 10.44 -3.28
C SER A 16 -8.98 10.27 -4.70
N SER A 17 -9.27 11.24 -5.56
CA SER A 17 -8.74 11.27 -6.93
C SER A 17 -7.20 11.21 -6.96
N ASN A 18 -6.53 11.80 -5.97
CA ASN A 18 -5.07 11.80 -5.90
C ASN A 18 -4.53 10.43 -5.50
N THR A 19 -5.12 9.78 -4.49
CA THR A 19 -4.69 8.44 -4.06
C THR A 19 -4.98 7.40 -5.14
N THR A 20 -6.14 7.48 -5.80
CA THR A 20 -6.49 6.58 -6.90
C THR A 20 -5.56 6.75 -8.11
N LYS A 21 -5.16 7.99 -8.45
CA LYS A 21 -4.15 8.24 -9.49
C LYS A 21 -2.78 7.66 -9.11
N LEU A 22 -2.36 7.82 -7.86
CA LEU A 22 -1.12 7.24 -7.34
C LEU A 22 -1.16 5.71 -7.46
N TYR A 23 -2.22 5.08 -6.95
CA TYR A 23 -2.42 3.63 -7.04
C TYR A 23 -2.37 3.14 -8.49
N ASN A 24 -3.10 3.76 -9.40
CA ASN A 24 -3.10 3.37 -10.81
C ASN A 24 -1.71 3.50 -11.45
N THR A 25 -0.94 4.50 -11.07
CA THR A 25 0.44 4.68 -11.55
C THR A 25 1.36 3.60 -11.00
N VAL A 26 1.26 3.30 -9.71
CA VAL A 26 2.05 2.25 -9.06
C VAL A 26 1.69 0.87 -9.60
N LYS A 27 0.39 0.57 -9.79
CA LYS A 27 -0.11 -0.70 -10.32
C LYS A 27 0.42 -1.04 -11.72
N LYS A 28 0.62 -0.03 -12.57
CA LYS A 28 1.24 -0.20 -13.89
C LYS A 28 2.70 -0.65 -13.81
N ILE A 29 3.39 -0.32 -12.73
CA ILE A 29 4.81 -0.63 -12.52
C ILE A 29 4.98 -1.92 -11.69
N GLN A 30 4.14 -2.09 -10.66
CA GLN A 30 4.11 -3.24 -9.78
C GLN A 30 2.68 -3.81 -9.77
N PRO A 31 2.40 -4.88 -10.55
CA PRO A 31 1.07 -5.49 -10.61
C PRO A 31 0.56 -5.99 -9.25
N ARG A 32 1.44 -6.35 -8.32
CA ARG A 32 1.08 -6.69 -6.93
C ARG A 32 0.97 -5.42 -6.07
N SER A 33 0.12 -4.49 -6.52
CA SER A 33 -0.24 -3.30 -5.75
C SER A 33 -1.66 -3.41 -5.22
N TYR A 34 -1.85 -2.94 -3.99
CA TYR A 34 -3.13 -2.94 -3.26
C TYR A 34 -3.47 -1.52 -2.80
N HIS A 35 -4.74 -1.14 -2.87
CA HIS A 35 -5.24 0.16 -2.39
C HIS A 35 -6.12 -0.09 -1.16
N VAL A 36 -5.69 0.41 -0.01
CA VAL A 36 -6.37 0.25 1.28
C VAL A 36 -6.63 1.61 1.92
N GLU A 37 -7.71 1.74 2.70
CA GLU A 37 -7.97 2.95 3.50
C GLU A 37 -7.46 2.77 4.95
N THR A 38 -7.40 1.54 5.44
CA THR A 38 -7.03 1.20 6.83
C THR A 38 -6.20 -0.09 6.92
N GLU A 39 -5.64 -0.37 8.10
CA GLU A 39 -4.89 -1.61 8.39
C GLU A 39 -5.76 -2.88 8.32
N ASP A 40 -7.07 -2.76 8.49
CA ASP A 40 -8.00 -3.90 8.54
C ASP A 40 -8.23 -4.52 7.15
N GLU A 41 -8.03 -3.74 6.10
CA GLU A 41 -8.12 -4.22 4.72
C GLU A 41 -6.88 -4.99 4.27
N VAL A 42 -5.80 -4.96 5.05
CA VAL A 42 -4.52 -5.59 4.70
C VAL A 42 -4.61 -7.10 4.96
N GLN A 43 -4.50 -7.89 3.89
CA GLN A 43 -4.62 -9.33 3.96
C GLN A 43 -3.23 -10.03 4.00
N PRO A 44 -2.98 -10.96 4.94
CA PRO A 44 -1.69 -11.65 5.07
C PRO A 44 -1.23 -12.36 3.79
N GLU A 45 -2.16 -12.96 3.05
CA GLU A 45 -1.91 -13.72 1.83
C GLU A 45 -1.26 -12.89 0.71
N TRP A 46 -1.35 -11.56 0.77
CA TRP A 46 -0.69 -10.67 -0.18
C TRP A 46 0.83 -10.67 -0.04
N PHE A 47 1.34 -11.06 1.14
CA PHE A 47 2.75 -10.93 1.51
C PHE A 47 3.47 -12.26 1.70
N THR A 48 2.77 -13.39 1.56
CA THR A 48 3.35 -14.73 1.72
C THR A 48 4.58 -14.91 0.82
N GLY A 49 5.74 -15.13 1.45
CA GLY A 49 7.02 -15.37 0.78
C GLY A 49 7.68 -14.13 0.16
N LEU A 50 7.14 -12.93 0.40
CA LEU A 50 7.76 -11.68 -0.05
C LEU A 50 8.84 -11.22 0.94
N LYS A 51 9.93 -10.67 0.42
CA LYS A 51 11.03 -10.10 1.23
C LYS A 51 10.98 -8.58 1.31
N ARG A 52 10.37 -7.93 0.32
CA ARG A 52 10.30 -6.46 0.26
C ARG A 52 8.93 -5.98 -0.18
N VAL A 53 8.27 -5.26 0.71
CA VAL A 53 6.99 -4.59 0.47
C VAL A 53 7.22 -3.08 0.55
N GLY A 54 6.70 -2.33 -0.41
CA GLY A 54 6.70 -0.88 -0.36
C GLY A 54 5.35 -0.36 0.14
N ILE A 55 5.37 0.70 0.95
CA ILE A 55 4.15 1.36 1.43
C ILE A 55 4.21 2.83 1.00
N ALA A 56 3.10 3.36 0.51
CA ALA A 56 2.98 4.76 0.09
C ALA A 56 1.62 5.32 0.51
N GLY A 57 1.60 6.49 1.12
CA GLY A 57 0.36 7.23 1.40
C GLY A 57 0.01 8.19 0.27
N GLY A 58 -1.29 8.37 0.00
CA GLY A 58 -1.76 9.54 -0.73
C GLY A 58 -1.52 10.82 0.08
N ALA A 59 -1.34 11.97 -0.59
CA ALA A 59 -0.94 13.23 0.05
C ALA A 59 -1.85 13.72 1.19
N SER A 60 -3.11 13.27 1.23
CA SER A 60 -4.10 13.63 2.26
C SER A 60 -4.27 12.55 3.33
N THR A 61 -3.40 11.53 3.36
CA THR A 61 -3.50 10.41 4.28
C THR A 61 -2.63 10.70 5.50
N PRO A 62 -3.19 10.74 6.72
CA PRO A 62 -2.41 10.95 7.93
C PRO A 62 -1.34 9.88 8.12
N ASP A 63 -0.13 10.29 8.55
CA ASP A 63 0.99 9.38 8.81
C ASP A 63 0.62 8.26 9.78
N MET A 64 -0.23 8.54 10.79
CA MET A 64 -0.71 7.54 11.74
C MET A 64 -1.40 6.34 11.05
N ILE A 65 -2.10 6.55 9.94
CA ILE A 65 -2.75 5.45 9.19
C ILE A 65 -1.69 4.66 8.43
N ILE A 66 -0.70 5.35 7.85
CA ILE A 66 0.43 4.72 7.16
C ILE A 66 1.22 3.85 8.14
N ASP A 67 1.51 4.35 9.35
CA ASP A 67 2.21 3.63 10.41
C ASP A 67 1.46 2.37 10.86
N LYS A 68 0.12 2.46 10.98
CA LYS A 68 -0.73 1.32 11.32
C LYS A 68 -0.67 0.23 10.25
N VAL A 69 -0.76 0.61 8.98
CA VAL A 69 -0.60 -0.30 7.84
C VAL A 69 0.80 -0.91 7.82
N GLU A 70 1.85 -0.13 8.05
CA GLU A 70 3.22 -0.62 8.12
C GLU A 70 3.42 -1.64 9.23
N ARG A 71 2.92 -1.36 10.44
CA ARG A 71 2.95 -2.33 11.55
C ARG A 71 2.20 -3.60 11.22
N ARG A 72 1.04 -3.48 10.56
CA ARG A 72 0.23 -4.64 10.16
C ARG A 72 0.99 -5.53 9.18
N VAL A 73 1.64 -4.93 8.17
CA VAL A 73 2.47 -5.64 7.18
C VAL A 73 3.69 -6.28 7.83
N ASN A 74 4.37 -5.59 8.75
CA ASN A 74 5.55 -6.14 9.46
C ASN A 74 5.23 -7.29 10.43
N ASN A 75 3.96 -7.46 10.80
CA ASN A 75 3.51 -8.57 11.64
C ASN A 75 3.18 -9.85 10.85
N PHE A 76 3.37 -9.85 9.54
CA PHE A 76 3.19 -11.00 8.65
C PHE A 76 4.54 -11.53 8.15
#